data_AF-A0A565CMC4-F1
#
_entry.id   AF-A0A565CMC4-F1
#
_cell.length_a   1.000
_cell.length_b   1.000
_cell.length_c   1.000
_cell.angle_alpha   90.00
_cell.angle_beta   90.00
_cell.angle_gamma   90.00
#
_symmetry.space_group_name_H-M   'P 1'
#
loop_
_entity.id
_entity.type
_entity.pdbx_description
1 polymer ?
#
loop_
_entity_poly.entity_id
_entity_poly.type
_entity_poly.pdbx_seq_one_letter_code
_entity_poly.pdbx_strand_id
1 'polypeptide(L)'
;MGLIFHKISRDKLRPGDHIYSWRAAYIYAHHGIYIGDGKVIHFTRRHGTGTFLDKIFLSSNPPKQCLSCGDQSNLSGVLCSCLDCFLDGGDLYLFDYGVKKVVLMAKIRSGTCTTAPTDASEQVIARANYLLLHNCFGNYHTFENNCEDFAIYCKTSLLVGENYLLGRTGQASSVSATSIATNMISGFDVWGIRSVIRLYKDIGVRKDAAKVPVEILRRANAREG
;
A
#
# COMPACT_ATOMS: atom_id res chain seq x y z
N MET A 1 19.21 0.34 15.98
CA MET A 1 17.98 0.33 15.14
C MET A 1 17.02 -0.68 15.75
N GLY A 2 15.93 -0.19 16.38
CA GLY A 2 15.06 -0.97 17.25
C GLY A 2 14.03 -1.80 16.48
N LEU A 3 13.76 -3.01 16.97
CA LEU A 3 12.93 -4.03 16.31
C LEU A 3 11.42 -3.72 16.21
N ILE A 4 10.93 -2.61 16.76
CA ILE A 4 9.49 -2.46 17.03
C ILE A 4 9.06 -1.03 16.68
N PHE A 5 8.36 -0.90 15.54
CA PHE A 5 7.80 0.32 14.92
C PHE A 5 8.78 1.43 14.49
N HIS A 6 8.91 1.64 13.18
CA HIS A 6 9.73 2.71 12.58
C HIS A 6 9.00 4.05 12.64
N LYS A 7 8.57 4.45 13.84
CA LYS A 7 8.03 5.79 14.08
C LYS A 7 9.14 6.80 13.82
N ILE A 8 8.88 7.78 12.97
CA ILE A 8 9.85 8.83 12.64
C ILE A 8 9.28 10.20 12.96
N SER A 9 10.16 11.16 13.22
CA SER A 9 9.83 12.56 13.34
C SER A 9 9.80 13.22 11.96
N ARG A 10 9.04 14.31 11.81
CA ARG A 10 8.81 14.98 10.51
C ARG A 10 10.09 15.52 9.87
N ASP A 11 11.08 15.90 10.68
CA ASP A 11 12.40 16.38 10.24
C ASP A 11 13.24 15.32 9.54
N LYS A 12 12.94 14.03 9.74
CA LYS A 12 13.64 12.92 9.09
C LYS A 12 13.03 12.52 7.75
N LEU A 13 11.89 13.11 7.40
CA LEU A 13 11.11 12.75 6.23
C LEU A 13 11.74 13.32 4.95
N ARG A 14 11.90 12.47 3.94
CA ARG A 14 12.54 12.84 2.67
C ARG A 14 11.63 12.53 1.48
N PRO A 15 11.63 13.38 0.43
CA PRO A 15 10.91 13.07 -0.80
C PRO A 15 11.24 11.67 -1.33
N GLY A 16 10.20 10.92 -1.69
CA GLY A 16 10.29 9.52 -2.12
C GLY A 16 10.16 8.49 -0.98
N ASP A 17 10.02 8.92 0.28
CA ASP A 17 9.74 8.02 1.39
C ASP A 17 8.33 7.41 1.28
N HIS A 18 8.25 6.09 1.47
CA HIS A 18 6.98 5.41 1.69
C HIS A 18 6.66 5.45 3.17
N ILE A 19 5.61 6.19 3.50
CA ILE A 19 5.14 6.38 4.86
C ILE A 19 3.81 5.68 5.09
N TYR A 20 3.54 5.36 6.34
CA TYR A 20 2.23 4.88 6.75
C TYR A 20 1.85 5.42 8.12
N SER A 21 0.55 5.39 8.39
CA SER A 21 0.00 5.68 9.71
C SER A 21 -1.04 4.63 10.08
N TRP A 22 -0.98 4.16 11.32
CA TRP A 22 -1.98 3.22 11.84
C TRP A 22 -3.33 3.91 12.04
N ARG A 23 -4.39 3.16 11.76
CA ARG A 23 -5.80 3.56 11.84
C ARG A 23 -6.57 2.55 12.67
N ALA A 24 -7.72 3.00 13.18
CA ALA A 24 -8.70 2.18 13.90
C ALA A 24 -8.04 1.22 14.92
N ALA A 25 -7.30 1.78 15.88
CA ALA A 25 -6.59 1.01 16.91
C ALA A 25 -5.62 -0.07 16.36
N TYR A 26 -4.80 0.29 15.36
CA TYR A 26 -3.75 -0.56 14.77
C TYR A 26 -4.24 -1.75 13.92
N ILE A 27 -5.50 -1.77 13.49
CA ILE A 27 -6.03 -2.83 12.63
C ILE A 27 -5.74 -2.59 11.14
N TYR A 28 -5.43 -1.36 10.76
CA TYR A 28 -5.15 -0.95 9.39
C TYR A 28 -4.00 0.06 9.36
N ALA A 29 -3.12 -0.06 8.38
CA ALA A 29 -2.11 0.95 8.07
C ALA A 29 -2.52 1.64 6.78
N HIS A 30 -2.62 2.96 6.78
CA HIS A 30 -2.82 3.73 5.55
C HIS A 30 -1.48 4.18 5.00
N HIS A 31 -1.23 3.90 3.72
CA HIS A 31 0.07 4.02 3.07
C HIS A 31 0.09 5.15 2.03
N GLY A 32 1.24 5.80 1.87
CA GLY A 32 1.42 6.86 0.88
C GLY A 32 2.90 7.14 0.59
N ILE A 33 3.14 7.92 -0.47
CA ILE A 33 4.45 8.39 -0.88
C ILE A 33 4.55 9.88 -0.55
N TYR A 34 5.50 10.24 0.32
CA TYR A 34 5.81 11.63 0.58
C TYR A 34 6.58 12.22 -0.60
N ILE A 35 6.10 13.35 -1.14
CA ILE A 35 6.69 13.97 -2.34
C ILE A 35 7.43 15.29 -2.05
N GLY A 36 7.54 15.70 -0.79
CA GLY A 36 8.08 16.99 -0.39
C GLY A 36 6.99 17.99 -0.01
N ASP A 37 7.41 19.13 0.57
CA ASP A 37 6.55 20.27 0.92
C ASP A 37 5.29 19.91 1.73
N GLY A 38 5.40 18.92 2.62
CA GLY A 38 4.27 18.48 3.43
C GLY A 38 3.17 17.77 2.62
N LYS A 39 3.46 17.28 1.40
CA LYS A 39 2.48 16.62 0.51
C LYS A 39 2.72 15.12 0.41
N VAL A 40 1.63 14.38 0.32
CA VAL A 40 1.61 12.91 0.22
C VAL A 40 0.68 12.50 -0.91
N ILE A 41 1.17 11.65 -1.82
CA ILE A 41 0.34 10.97 -2.81
C ILE A 41 -0.03 9.61 -2.26
N HIS A 42 -1.31 9.28 -2.25
CA HIS A 42 -1.81 8.02 -1.71
C HIS A 42 -3.03 7.52 -2.48
N PHE A 43 -3.29 6.22 -2.35
CA PHE A 43 -4.37 5.55 -3.05
C PHE A 43 -5.52 5.26 -2.10
N THR A 44 -6.72 5.68 -2.48
CA THR A 44 -7.92 5.64 -1.63
C THR A 44 -9.09 5.02 -2.38
N ARG A 45 -9.99 4.41 -1.60
CA ARG A 45 -11.26 3.89 -2.10
C ARG A 45 -12.28 5.04 -2.23
N ARG A 46 -13.16 5.00 -3.25
CA ARG A 46 -14.36 5.86 -3.30
C ARG A 46 -15.12 5.75 -1.98
N HIS A 47 -15.68 6.87 -1.52
CA HIS A 47 -16.74 6.86 -0.52
C HIS A 47 -17.88 5.95 -1.01
N GLY A 48 -17.94 4.74 -0.44
CA GLY A 48 -19.05 3.80 -0.59
C GLY A 48 -20.19 4.15 0.36
N THR A 49 -21.32 3.47 0.20
CA THR A 49 -22.68 3.68 0.74
C THR A 49 -22.84 3.80 2.27
N GLY A 50 -21.77 4.01 3.04
CA GLY A 50 -21.81 4.23 4.49
C GLY A 50 -21.72 2.95 5.32
N THR A 51 -21.10 1.89 4.79
CA THR A 51 -20.93 0.62 5.51
C THR A 51 -19.95 0.77 6.70
N PHE A 52 -20.01 -0.14 7.67
CA PHE A 52 -19.14 -0.09 8.86
C PHE A 52 -17.64 -0.18 8.51
N LEU A 53 -17.29 -0.93 7.45
CA LEU A 53 -15.92 -1.00 6.93
C LEU A 53 -15.51 0.33 6.27
N ASP A 54 -16.43 1.02 5.60
CA ASP A 54 -16.19 2.36 5.07
C ASP A 54 -15.80 3.31 6.23
N LYS A 55 -16.47 3.27 7.38
CA LYS A 55 -16.10 4.11 8.54
C LYS A 55 -14.75 3.77 9.17
N ILE A 56 -14.32 2.51 9.08
CA ILE A 56 -13.07 2.01 9.67
C ILE A 56 -11.86 2.30 8.76
N PHE A 57 -12.02 2.12 7.45
CA PHE A 57 -10.94 2.27 6.47
C PHE A 57 -10.85 3.68 5.87
N LEU A 58 -11.92 4.50 5.92
CA LEU A 58 -12.00 5.85 5.35
C LEU A 58 -11.76 6.97 6.37
N SER A 59 -10.99 6.72 7.43
CA SER A 59 -10.74 7.75 8.46
C SER A 59 -10.04 9.01 7.93
N SER A 60 -9.46 8.97 6.73
CA SER A 60 -9.03 10.19 6.02
C SER A 60 -10.23 10.97 5.49
N ASN A 61 -11.15 11.39 6.36
CA ASN A 61 -11.87 12.62 6.11
C ASN A 61 -10.81 13.71 6.27
N PRO A 62 -10.33 14.37 5.20
CA PRO A 62 -9.70 15.65 5.43
C PRO A 62 -10.69 16.46 6.28
N PRO A 63 -10.26 17.10 7.38
CA PRO A 63 -11.14 18.02 8.08
C PRO A 63 -11.75 18.89 6.99
N LYS A 64 -13.08 19.04 6.98
CA LYS A 64 -13.87 19.69 5.91
C LYS A 64 -13.43 21.13 5.56
N GLN A 65 -12.34 21.60 6.16
CA GLN A 65 -11.79 22.94 6.17
C GLN A 65 -10.25 22.94 5.98
N CYS A 66 -9.61 21.84 5.53
CA CYS A 66 -8.19 21.90 5.21
C CYS A 66 -7.95 22.83 4.01
N LEU A 67 -7.47 24.04 4.26
CA LEU A 67 -7.17 25.06 3.25
C LEU A 67 -6.19 24.55 2.18
N SER A 68 -5.28 23.64 2.55
CA SER A 68 -4.29 23.07 1.63
C SER A 68 -4.84 21.96 0.73
N CYS A 69 -5.87 21.23 1.19
CA CYS A 69 -6.40 20.06 0.47
C CYS A 69 -7.71 20.34 -0.26
N GLY A 70 -8.49 21.32 0.19
CA GLY A 70 -9.86 21.53 -0.27
C GLY A 70 -10.80 20.38 0.12
N ASP A 71 -11.98 20.35 -0.49
CA ASP A 71 -12.91 19.22 -0.36
C ASP A 71 -12.49 18.07 -1.29
N GLN A 72 -12.04 16.97 -0.69
CA GLN A 72 -11.67 15.75 -1.41
C GLN A 72 -12.60 14.57 -1.10
N SER A 73 -13.75 14.83 -0.47
CA SER A 73 -14.69 13.78 -0.02
C SER A 73 -15.28 12.94 -1.16
N ASN A 74 -15.30 13.44 -2.39
CA ASN A 74 -15.82 12.74 -3.56
C ASN A 74 -14.73 12.12 -4.46
N LEU A 75 -13.45 12.30 -4.12
CA LEU A 75 -12.33 11.81 -4.92
C LEU A 75 -11.99 10.34 -4.58
N SER A 76 -11.43 9.65 -5.57
CA SER A 76 -11.03 8.25 -5.42
C SER A 76 -9.95 7.84 -6.39
N GLY A 77 -9.25 6.78 -6.03
CA GLY A 77 -8.08 6.35 -6.75
C GLY A 77 -6.86 7.06 -6.17
N VAL A 78 -5.99 7.58 -7.03
CA VAL A 78 -4.76 8.24 -6.61
C VAL A 78 -5.04 9.72 -6.37
N LEU A 79 -4.77 10.20 -5.17
CA LEU A 79 -4.97 11.60 -4.80
C LEU A 79 -3.79 12.15 -4.00
N CYS A 80 -3.75 13.47 -3.84
CA CYS A 80 -2.71 14.19 -3.12
C CYS A 80 -3.32 14.97 -1.96
N SER A 81 -2.75 14.83 -0.77
CA SER A 81 -3.16 15.52 0.44
C SER A 81 -1.95 16.09 1.19
N CYS A 82 -2.20 16.98 2.15
CA CYS A 82 -1.17 17.39 3.10
C CYS A 82 -0.89 16.28 4.11
N LEU A 83 0.31 16.31 4.70
CA LEU A 83 0.77 15.31 5.66
C LEU A 83 -0.18 15.19 6.86
N ASP A 84 -0.76 16.29 7.33
CA ASP A 84 -1.70 16.26 8.47
C ASP A 84 -3.01 15.54 8.12
N CYS A 85 -3.57 15.77 6.93
CA CYS A 85 -4.75 15.05 6.44
C CYS A 85 -4.43 13.58 6.18
N PHE A 86 -3.25 13.29 5.63
CA PHE A 86 -2.79 11.92 5.44
C PHE A 86 -2.67 11.20 6.79
N LEU A 87 -2.13 11.87 7.82
CA LEU A 87 -1.89 11.31 9.16
C LEU A 87 -3.15 11.22 10.01
N ASP A 88 -4.16 12.06 9.81
CA ASP A 88 -5.46 12.01 10.50
C ASP A 88 -5.30 11.81 12.03
N GLY A 89 -4.48 12.67 12.65
CA GLY A 89 -4.15 12.62 14.09
C GLY A 89 -3.29 11.42 14.52
N GLY A 90 -2.95 10.52 13.61
CA GLY A 90 -2.09 9.35 13.85
C GLY A 90 -0.59 9.65 13.79
N ASP A 91 0.17 8.62 14.11
CA ASP A 91 1.64 8.67 14.14
C ASP A 91 2.25 8.41 12.75
N LEU A 92 3.37 9.09 12.47
CA LEU A 92 4.14 8.92 11.23
C LEU A 92 5.13 7.74 11.35
N TYR A 93 5.00 6.77 10.45
CA TYR A 93 5.92 5.64 10.34
C TYR A 93 6.55 5.55 8.95
N LEU A 94 7.78 5.06 8.88
CA LEU A 94 8.49 4.77 7.64
C LEU A 94 8.39 3.27 7.32
N PHE A 95 8.12 2.94 6.06
CA PHE A 95 8.11 1.56 5.57
C PHE A 95 9.52 1.12 5.18
N ASP A 96 9.95 -0.07 5.63
CA ASP A 96 11.30 -0.56 5.36
C ASP A 96 11.41 -1.39 4.08
N TYR A 97 12.44 -1.14 3.30
CA TYR A 97 12.78 -1.89 2.08
C TYR A 97 14.09 -2.66 2.26
N GLY A 98 14.28 -3.72 1.48
CA GLY A 98 15.52 -4.50 1.47
C GLY A 98 15.81 -5.21 2.80
N VAL A 99 14.79 -5.49 3.62
CA VAL A 99 15.01 -6.17 4.91
C VAL A 99 15.39 -7.63 4.68
N LYS A 100 16.17 -8.21 5.60
CA LYS A 100 16.47 -9.65 5.58
C LYS A 100 15.17 -10.45 5.81
N LYS A 101 15.06 -11.63 5.21
CA LYS A 101 13.91 -12.56 5.37
C LYS A 101 13.58 -12.84 6.85
N VAL A 102 14.61 -13.00 7.68
CA VAL A 102 14.45 -13.20 9.14
C VAL A 102 13.79 -12.00 9.82
N VAL A 103 14.09 -10.77 9.39
CA VAL A 103 13.47 -9.55 9.93
C VAL A 103 12.01 -9.51 9.52
N LEU A 104 11.69 -9.81 8.25
CA LEU A 104 10.32 -9.90 7.78
C LEU A 104 9.49 -10.93 8.58
N MET A 105 10.05 -12.13 8.80
CA MET A 105 9.40 -13.21 9.55
C MET A 105 9.21 -12.89 11.04
N ALA A 106 10.11 -12.10 11.63
CA ALA A 106 10.05 -11.71 13.04
C ALA A 106 9.02 -10.59 13.32
N LYS A 107 8.63 -9.80 12.30
CA LYS A 107 7.63 -8.72 12.48
C LYS A 107 6.25 -9.33 12.71
N ILE A 108 5.56 -8.87 13.76
CA ILE A 108 4.22 -9.34 14.13
C ILE A 108 3.14 -8.80 13.15
N ARG A 109 3.30 -7.55 12.71
CA ARG A 109 2.35 -6.85 11.84
C ARG A 109 2.81 -6.81 10.38
N SER A 110 1.90 -7.10 9.46
CA SER A 110 2.08 -6.91 8.00
C SER A 110 2.05 -5.41 7.66
N GLY A 111 2.40 -5.04 6.44
CA GLY A 111 2.29 -3.64 6.00
C GLY A 111 3.32 -2.71 6.61
N THR A 112 4.52 -3.21 6.94
CA THR A 112 5.57 -2.37 7.56
C THR A 112 6.92 -2.47 6.88
N CYS A 113 7.16 -3.54 6.11
CA CYS A 113 8.45 -3.81 5.49
C CYS A 113 8.33 -4.83 4.37
N THR A 114 9.29 -4.81 3.44
CA THR A 114 9.47 -5.83 2.39
C THR A 114 10.94 -6.18 2.17
N THR A 115 11.20 -7.37 1.63
CA THR A 115 12.56 -7.76 1.20
C THR A 115 12.95 -7.15 -0.13
N ALA A 116 12.01 -6.61 -0.91
CA ALA A 116 12.30 -5.96 -2.18
C ALA A 116 13.15 -4.69 -1.99
N PRO A 117 14.13 -4.43 -2.86
CA PRO A 117 14.86 -3.17 -2.87
C PRO A 117 13.99 -2.03 -3.42
N THR A 118 14.38 -0.79 -3.12
CA THR A 118 13.72 0.42 -3.66
C THR A 118 14.46 0.94 -4.88
N ASP A 119 13.70 1.49 -5.82
CA ASP A 119 14.20 2.38 -6.87
C ASP A 119 14.62 3.74 -6.27
N ALA A 120 15.33 4.58 -7.03
CA ALA A 120 15.80 5.90 -6.61
C ALA A 120 14.64 6.87 -6.34
N SER A 121 14.78 7.79 -5.38
CA SER A 121 13.71 8.70 -4.95
C SER A 121 13.10 9.49 -6.11
N GLU A 122 13.90 9.93 -7.08
CA GLU A 122 13.44 10.66 -8.26
C GLU A 122 12.49 9.82 -9.11
N GLN A 123 12.81 8.53 -9.28
CA GLN A 123 11.96 7.58 -10.04
C GLN A 123 10.67 7.29 -9.28
N VAL A 124 10.73 7.16 -7.96
CA VAL A 124 9.57 6.95 -7.09
C VAL A 124 8.60 8.13 -7.20
N ILE A 125 9.13 9.35 -7.06
CA ILE A 125 8.34 10.59 -7.13
C ILE A 125 7.74 10.76 -8.53
N ALA A 126 8.53 10.53 -9.58
CA ALA A 126 8.04 10.58 -10.97
C ALA A 126 6.88 9.60 -11.19
N ARG A 127 6.99 8.38 -10.67
CA ARG A 127 5.94 7.36 -10.77
C ARG A 127 4.67 7.74 -10.01
N ALA A 128 4.82 8.21 -8.77
CA ALA A 128 3.68 8.64 -7.96
C ALA A 128 2.93 9.82 -8.61
N ASN A 129 3.66 10.80 -9.15
CA ASN A 129 3.07 11.93 -9.89
C ASN A 129 2.38 11.49 -11.19
N TYR A 130 2.97 10.56 -11.93
CA TYR A 130 2.36 10.02 -13.14
C TYR A 130 1.01 9.35 -12.83
N LEU A 131 0.97 8.55 -11.77
CA LEU A 131 -0.24 7.87 -11.31
C LEU A 131 -1.30 8.86 -10.80
N LEU A 132 -0.89 9.93 -10.13
CA LEU A 132 -1.78 11.01 -9.70
C LEU A 132 -2.40 11.75 -10.91
N LEU A 133 -1.58 12.09 -11.91
CA LEU A 133 -2.03 12.85 -13.09
C LEU A 133 -3.00 12.06 -13.95
N HIS A 134 -2.79 10.75 -14.08
CA HIS A 134 -3.58 9.90 -14.98
C HIS A 134 -4.64 9.06 -14.26
N ASN A 135 -4.64 9.06 -12.93
CA ASN A 135 -5.49 8.22 -12.07
C ASN A 135 -5.58 6.77 -12.57
N CYS A 136 -4.44 6.20 -12.97
CA CYS A 136 -4.37 4.96 -13.75
C CYS A 136 -3.77 3.78 -12.96
N PHE A 137 -3.92 3.77 -11.64
CA PHE A 137 -3.52 2.62 -10.81
C PHE A 137 -4.61 1.53 -10.75
N GLY A 138 -5.76 1.78 -11.38
CA GLY A 138 -6.91 0.88 -11.38
C GLY A 138 -7.87 1.11 -10.22
N ASN A 139 -8.74 0.13 -9.97
CA ASN A 139 -9.74 0.20 -8.91
C ASN A 139 -9.17 -0.28 -7.57
N TYR A 140 -9.52 0.41 -6.50
CA TYR A 140 -9.12 0.04 -5.15
C TYR A 140 -9.89 -1.21 -4.68
N HIS A 141 -9.20 -2.27 -4.26
CA HIS A 141 -9.82 -3.33 -3.45
C HIS A 141 -9.12 -3.46 -2.09
N THR A 142 -9.90 -3.68 -1.02
CA THR A 142 -9.38 -3.60 0.36
C THR A 142 -8.29 -4.64 0.65
N PHE A 143 -8.41 -5.82 0.04
CA PHE A 143 -7.49 -6.94 0.26
C PHE A 143 -6.44 -7.11 -0.84
N GLU A 144 -6.64 -6.47 -2.01
CA GLU A 144 -5.80 -6.59 -3.20
C GLU A 144 -5.84 -5.25 -3.97
N ASN A 145 -4.71 -4.74 -4.44
CA ASN A 145 -4.66 -3.42 -5.08
C ASN A 145 -5.19 -2.31 -4.14
N ASN A 146 -4.56 -2.17 -2.97
CA ASN A 146 -4.88 -1.15 -1.97
C ASN A 146 -3.75 -0.08 -1.87
N CYS A 147 -3.76 0.73 -0.81
CA CYS A 147 -2.75 1.76 -0.58
C CYS A 147 -1.34 1.21 -0.39
N GLU A 148 -1.19 0.03 0.23
CA GLU A 148 0.09 -0.66 0.40
C GLU A 148 0.65 -1.07 -0.97
N ASP A 149 -0.17 -1.70 -1.81
CA ASP A 149 0.22 -2.11 -3.16
C ASP A 149 0.64 -0.91 -4.03
N PHE A 150 -0.12 0.18 -3.95
CA PHE A 150 0.21 1.45 -4.61
C PHE A 150 1.59 1.97 -4.20
N ALA A 151 1.85 2.06 -2.90
CA ALA A 151 3.11 2.61 -2.41
C ALA A 151 4.28 1.66 -2.69
N ILE A 152 4.08 0.34 -2.58
CA ILE A 152 5.07 -0.67 -2.99
C ILE A 152 5.38 -0.56 -4.49
N TYR A 153 4.37 -0.43 -5.34
CA TYR A 153 4.58 -0.24 -6.77
C TYR A 153 5.36 1.05 -7.07
N CYS A 154 5.00 2.15 -6.42
CA CYS A 154 5.74 3.42 -6.52
C CYS A 154 7.22 3.24 -6.17
N LYS A 155 7.54 2.46 -5.13
CA LYS A 155 8.91 2.23 -4.66
C LYS A 155 9.70 1.21 -5.47
N THR A 156 9.06 0.25 -6.13
CA THR A 156 9.76 -0.95 -6.65
C THR A 156 9.54 -1.25 -8.13
N SER A 157 8.48 -0.68 -8.72
CA SER A 157 7.90 -0.99 -10.04
C SER A 157 7.32 -2.40 -10.14
N LEU A 158 7.24 -3.14 -9.03
CA LEU A 158 6.78 -4.52 -9.04
C LEU A 158 5.26 -4.58 -8.93
N LEU A 159 4.66 -5.41 -9.79
CA LEU A 159 3.26 -5.85 -9.68
C LEU A 159 3.21 -7.38 -9.77
N VAL A 160 2.18 -7.96 -9.17
CA VAL A 160 1.92 -9.41 -9.20
C VAL A 160 1.16 -9.78 -10.48
N GLY A 161 1.67 -10.78 -11.20
CA GLY A 161 1.48 -11.00 -12.64
C GLY A 161 0.11 -11.48 -13.15
N GLU A 162 -0.88 -11.79 -12.32
CA GLU A 162 -2.18 -12.25 -12.84
C GLU A 162 -3.04 -11.12 -13.45
N ASN A 163 -2.79 -9.85 -13.09
CA ASN A 163 -3.68 -8.75 -13.49
C ASN A 163 -3.17 -7.91 -14.67
N TYR A 164 -2.00 -8.19 -15.23
CA TYR A 164 -1.34 -7.24 -16.14
C TYR A 164 -0.79 -7.81 -17.46
N LEU A 165 -0.30 -9.05 -17.45
CA LEU A 165 0.25 -9.69 -18.65
C LEU A 165 -0.85 -10.31 -19.52
N LEU A 166 -2.00 -10.61 -18.94
CA LEU A 166 -3.22 -10.98 -19.64
C LEU A 166 -4.23 -9.84 -19.42
N GLY A 167 -4.62 -9.16 -20.49
CA GLY A 167 -5.70 -8.18 -20.42
C GLY A 167 -6.94 -8.80 -19.77
N ARG A 168 -7.72 -7.98 -19.06
CA ARG A 168 -9.02 -8.36 -18.50
C ARG A 168 -9.88 -9.06 -19.55
N THR A 169 -9.86 -10.38 -19.55
CA THR A 169 -10.88 -11.21 -20.17
C THR A 169 -11.26 -12.28 -19.17
N GLY A 170 -12.57 -12.39 -18.97
CA GLY A 170 -13.24 -13.11 -17.90
C GLY A 170 -12.62 -14.43 -17.45
N GLN A 171 -12.76 -14.64 -16.15
CA GLN A 171 -12.62 -15.91 -15.43
C GLN A 171 -11.20 -16.48 -15.37
N ALA A 172 -10.48 -16.06 -14.33
CA ALA A 172 -9.60 -16.97 -13.63
C ALA A 172 -10.00 -16.94 -12.15
N SER A 173 -10.52 -18.06 -11.66
CA SER A 173 -10.64 -18.34 -10.24
C SER A 173 -9.24 -18.21 -9.65
N SER A 174 -8.96 -17.12 -8.93
CA SER A 174 -7.84 -17.16 -8.01
C SER A 174 -8.17 -18.30 -7.04
N VAL A 175 -7.35 -19.34 -7.09
CA VAL A 175 -7.38 -20.36 -6.05
C VAL A 175 -7.03 -19.59 -4.80
N SER A 176 -8.04 -19.25 -4.02
CA SER A 176 -7.88 -18.90 -2.63
C SER A 176 -6.96 -19.97 -2.06
N ALA A 177 -5.71 -19.62 -1.77
CA ALA A 177 -4.78 -20.51 -1.07
C ALA A 177 -5.22 -20.70 0.40
N THR A 178 -6.52 -20.84 0.62
CA THR A 178 -7.19 -21.24 1.86
C THR A 178 -7.48 -22.73 1.76
N SER A 179 -6.43 -23.52 1.60
CA SER A 179 -6.45 -24.95 1.87
C SER A 179 -5.13 -25.34 2.56
N ILE A 180 -4.77 -24.63 3.63
CA ILE A 180 -3.95 -25.24 4.69
C ILE A 180 -4.94 -25.64 5.76
N ALA A 181 -5.17 -26.95 5.85
CA ALA A 181 -6.08 -27.60 6.77
C ALA A 181 -6.03 -26.96 8.17
N THR A 182 -7.15 -26.40 8.63
CA THR A 182 -7.35 -25.89 9.99
C THR A 182 -7.48 -27.01 11.03
N ASN A 183 -6.85 -28.15 10.80
CA ASN A 183 -6.85 -29.26 11.75
C ASN A 183 -5.44 -29.43 12.30
N MET A 184 -5.34 -29.24 13.61
CA MET A 184 -4.13 -29.15 14.43
C MET A 184 -3.50 -27.75 14.35
N ILE A 185 -3.41 -26.99 15.45
CA ILE A 185 -2.25 -26.99 16.34
C ILE A 185 -2.46 -25.97 17.49
N SER A 186 -1.94 -26.29 18.67
CA SER A 186 -1.61 -25.37 19.78
C SER A 186 -0.99 -24.03 19.30
N GLY A 187 -1.13 -22.97 20.09
CA GLY A 187 -0.78 -21.59 19.69
C GLY A 187 0.67 -21.33 19.24
N PHE A 188 1.59 -22.30 19.32
CA PHE A 188 2.96 -22.17 18.83
C PHE A 188 3.09 -22.32 17.31
N ASP A 189 2.33 -23.20 16.65
CA ASP A 189 2.49 -23.42 15.20
C ASP A 189 1.77 -22.37 14.35
N VAL A 190 0.77 -21.67 14.90
CA VAL A 190 0.08 -20.57 14.20
C VAL A 190 1.04 -19.43 13.86
N TRP A 191 2.00 -19.13 14.74
CA TRP A 191 2.99 -18.08 14.48
C TRP A 191 3.99 -18.51 13.40
N GLY A 192 4.51 -19.74 13.48
CA GLY A 192 5.40 -20.31 12.46
C GLY A 192 4.76 -20.32 11.07
N ILE A 193 3.52 -20.83 10.98
CA ILE A 193 2.75 -20.87 9.73
C ILE A 193 2.49 -19.45 9.20
N ARG A 194 2.08 -18.50 10.06
CA ARG A 194 1.86 -17.09 9.67
C ARG A 194 3.13 -16.43 9.15
N SER A 195 4.28 -16.64 9.79
CA SER A 195 5.56 -16.08 9.37
C SER A 195 6.02 -16.63 8.02
N VAL A 196 5.81 -17.93 7.77
CA VAL A 196 6.10 -18.55 6.47
C VAL A 196 5.16 -18.02 5.38
N ILE A 197 3.84 -17.97 5.63
CA ILE A 197 2.87 -17.40 4.69
C ILE A 197 3.23 -15.96 4.35
N ARG A 198 3.62 -15.15 5.35
CA ARG A 198 4.07 -13.77 5.14
C ARG A 198 5.28 -13.71 4.22
N LEU A 199 6.28 -14.57 4.43
CA LEU A 199 7.48 -14.60 3.60
C LEU A 199 7.14 -14.88 2.13
N TYR A 200 6.26 -15.84 1.85
CA TYR A 200 5.87 -16.17 0.47
C TYR A 200 4.98 -15.11 -0.18
N LYS A 201 4.25 -14.31 0.59
CA LYS A 201 3.46 -13.19 0.08
C LYS A 201 4.28 -11.93 -0.21
N ASP A 202 5.49 -11.83 0.32
CA ASP A 202 6.36 -10.66 0.12
C ASP A 202 6.72 -10.47 -1.35
N ILE A 203 6.55 -9.25 -1.85
CA ILE A 203 6.79 -8.92 -3.26
C ILE A 203 8.24 -9.18 -3.69
N GLY A 204 9.21 -9.10 -2.76
CA GLY A 204 10.62 -9.41 -3.02
C GLY A 204 10.95 -10.91 -3.08
N VAL A 205 10.00 -11.78 -2.74
CA VAL A 205 10.16 -13.25 -2.74
C VAL A 205 9.32 -13.92 -3.83
N ARG A 206 8.19 -13.33 -4.19
CA ARG A 206 7.27 -13.84 -5.21
C ARG A 206 7.94 -13.99 -6.58
N LYS A 207 7.69 -15.12 -7.25
CA LYS A 207 8.22 -15.40 -8.60
C LYS A 207 7.38 -14.77 -9.72
N ASP A 208 6.13 -14.47 -9.43
CA ASP A 208 5.18 -13.84 -10.34
C ASP A 208 5.15 -12.31 -10.20
N ALA A 209 6.06 -11.73 -9.41
CA ALA A 209 6.25 -10.28 -9.36
C ALA A 209 7.14 -9.84 -10.54
N ALA A 210 6.66 -8.87 -11.33
CA ALA A 210 7.38 -8.35 -12.49
C ALA A 210 7.51 -6.83 -12.41
N LYS A 211 8.64 -6.30 -12.90
CA LYS A 211 8.81 -4.85 -13.08
C LYS A 211 7.93 -4.39 -14.23
N VAL A 212 7.06 -3.43 -13.94
CA VAL A 212 6.06 -2.89 -14.85
C VAL A 212 6.24 -1.38 -14.98
N PRO A 213 6.57 -0.86 -16.17
CA PRO A 213 6.57 0.58 -16.45
C PRO A 213 5.19 1.21 -16.22
N VAL A 214 5.18 2.43 -15.70
CA VAL A 214 3.93 3.12 -15.29
C VAL A 214 3.04 3.46 -16.47
N GLU A 215 3.63 3.66 -17.65
CA GLU A 215 2.94 3.99 -18.89
C GLU A 215 2.05 2.84 -19.38
N ILE A 216 2.44 1.60 -19.08
CA ILE A 216 1.64 0.44 -19.47
C ILE A 216 0.36 0.40 -18.60
N LEU A 217 0.36 0.92 -17.35
CA LEU A 217 -0.82 0.90 -16.46
C LEU A 217 -1.93 1.81 -16.99
N ARG A 218 -1.52 2.93 -17.58
CA ARG A 218 -2.43 3.81 -18.31
C ARG A 218 -3.05 3.13 -19.53
N ARG A 219 -2.26 2.40 -20.31
CA ARG A 219 -2.76 1.68 -21.49
C ARG A 219 -3.76 0.58 -21.11
N ALA A 220 -3.53 -0.11 -20.00
CA ALA A 220 -4.45 -1.12 -19.49
C ALA A 220 -5.80 -0.51 -19.10
N ASN A 221 -5.80 0.58 -18.31
CA ASN A 221 -7.04 1.27 -17.92
C ASN A 221 -7.81 1.85 -19.11
N ALA A 222 -7.11 2.35 -20.14
CA ALA A 222 -7.76 2.91 -21.33
C ALA A 222 -8.50 1.87 -22.20
N ARG A 223 -8.27 0.57 -21.98
CA ARG A 223 -8.98 -0.51 -22.70
C ARG A 223 -10.24 -0.99 -21.96
N GLU A 224 -10.47 -0.50 -20.75
CA GLU A 224 -11.54 -0.95 -19.86
C GLU A 224 -12.69 0.06 -19.71
N GLY A 225 -12.52 1.27 -20.25
CA GLY A 225 -13.56 2.31 -20.33
C GLY A 225 -14.09 2.47 -21.74
#